data_AF-A0A389M4K9-F1
#
_entry.id   AF-A0A389M4K9-F1
#
_cell.length_a   1.000
_cell.length_b   1.000
_cell.length_c   1.000
_cell.angle_alpha   90.00
_cell.angle_beta   90.00
_cell.angle_gamma   90.00
#
_symmetry.space_group_name_H-M   'P 1'
#
loop_
_entity.id
_entity.type
_entity.pdbx_description
1 polymer ?
#
loop_
_entity_poly.entity_id
_entity_poly.type
_entity_poly.pdbx_seq_one_letter_code
_entity_poly.pdbx_strand_id
1 'polypeptide(L)'
;MENTVFLAFIYEFHVSRDYFECHEIGEELWGDTAGHPPSKDNCYVVLLQFAVALYHWRRGNSLGARSIMVDLPQNIISVRTQITALGIDLVAFEQLLESLCIKLSTGAAYYDVDIPMTPELAQACSKEFNIAIDNFSKPSDFANELLIDRHLYI
;
A
#
# COMPACT_ATOMS: atom_id res chain seq x y z
N MET A 1 7.69 17.29 6.42
CA MET A 1 6.81 17.25 5.25
C MET A 1 6.69 15.81 4.77
N GLU A 2 7.77 15.16 4.35
CA GLU A 2 7.76 13.73 3.93
C GLU A 2 7.03 12.78 4.90
N ASN A 3 7.26 12.91 6.21
CA ASN A 3 6.61 12.06 7.21
C ASN A 3 5.07 12.19 7.19
N THR A 4 4.51 13.40 7.06
CA THR A 4 3.05 13.60 7.04
C THR A 4 2.40 13.00 5.79
N VAL A 5 3.03 13.15 4.62
CA VAL A 5 2.52 12.59 3.35
C VAL A 5 2.56 11.06 3.40
N PHE A 6 3.62 10.47 3.96
CA PHE A 6 3.69 9.02 4.16
C PHE A 6 2.63 8.52 5.16
N LEU A 7 2.38 9.23 6.25
CA LEU A 7 1.30 8.86 7.17
C LEU A 7 -0.08 8.96 6.51
N ALA A 8 -0.28 9.89 5.56
CA ALA A 8 -1.48 9.97 4.74
C ALA A 8 -1.62 8.73 3.84
N PHE A 9 -0.52 8.28 3.20
CA PHE A 9 -0.52 7.02 2.46
C PHE A 9 -0.99 5.84 3.32
N ILE A 10 -0.44 5.71 4.55
CA ILE A 10 -0.84 4.66 5.50
C ILE A 10 -2.31 4.77 5.89
N TYR A 11 -2.79 5.99 6.12
CA TYR A 11 -4.19 6.25 6.44
C TYR A 11 -5.11 5.81 5.30
N GLU A 12 -4.85 6.24 4.06
CA GLU A 12 -5.66 5.87 2.91
C GLU A 12 -5.61 4.35 2.66
N PHE A 13 -4.45 3.72 2.83
CA PHE A 13 -4.28 2.29 2.59
C PHE A 13 -5.07 1.42 3.57
N HIS A 14 -5.05 1.77 4.85
CA HIS A 14 -5.61 0.91 5.91
C HIS A 14 -7.00 1.33 6.39
N VAL A 15 -7.27 2.64 6.44
CA VAL A 15 -8.47 3.18 7.08
C VAL A 15 -9.54 3.47 6.05
N SER A 16 -9.20 4.28 5.05
CA SER A 16 -10.16 4.65 4.01
C SER A 16 -10.28 3.57 2.93
N ARG A 17 -9.25 2.72 2.83
CA ARG A 17 -9.05 1.68 1.83
C ARG A 17 -9.05 2.22 0.40
N ASP A 18 -8.70 3.49 0.21
CA ASP A 18 -8.68 4.14 -1.09
C ASP A 18 -7.33 3.96 -1.79
N TYR A 19 -7.19 2.85 -2.50
CA TYR A 19 -5.96 2.55 -3.22
C TYR A 19 -5.70 3.45 -4.43
N PHE A 20 -6.73 4.17 -4.91
CA PHE A 20 -6.53 5.20 -5.92
C PHE A 20 -5.87 6.42 -5.28
N GLU A 21 -6.34 6.86 -4.12
CA GLU A 21 -5.66 7.94 -3.40
C GLU A 21 -4.24 7.55 -2.98
N CYS A 22 -4.01 6.29 -2.60
CA CYS A 22 -2.65 5.77 -2.37
C CYS A 22 -1.74 5.92 -3.60
N HIS A 23 -2.28 5.81 -4.82
CA HIS A 23 -1.51 6.04 -6.04
C HIS A 23 -1.06 7.49 -6.14
N GLU A 24 -1.98 8.45 -5.99
CA GLU A 24 -1.67 9.88 -6.06
C GLU A 24 -0.65 10.29 -4.99
N ILE A 25 -0.85 9.87 -3.75
CA ILE A 25 0.10 10.15 -2.65
C ILE A 25 1.44 9.45 -2.90
N GLY A 26 1.43 8.23 -3.43
CA GLY A 26 2.65 7.50 -3.79
C GLY A 26 3.46 8.21 -4.88
N GLU A 27 2.79 8.81 -5.88
CA GLU A 27 3.45 9.60 -6.92
C GLU A 27 4.08 10.87 -6.34
N GLU A 28 3.41 11.54 -5.40
CA GLU A 28 3.97 12.68 -4.66
C GLU A 28 5.21 12.27 -3.86
N LEU A 29 5.14 11.19 -3.07
CA LEU A 29 6.26 10.68 -2.29
C LEU A 29 7.46 10.28 -3.16
N TRP A 30 7.19 9.71 -4.34
CA TRP A 30 8.24 9.38 -5.29
C TRP A 30 8.89 10.64 -5.90
N GLY A 31 8.08 11.62 -6.30
CA GLY A 31 8.52 12.86 -6.93
C GLY A 31 9.21 13.85 -6.01
N ASP A 32 8.85 13.90 -4.72
CA ASP A 32 9.39 14.84 -3.72
C ASP A 32 10.74 14.37 -3.11
N THR A 33 11.35 13.31 -3.65
CA THR A 33 12.70 12.90 -3.24
C THR A 33 13.78 13.86 -3.79
N ALA A 34 13.85 15.04 -3.18
CA ALA A 34 14.95 16.02 -3.15
C ALA A 34 16.03 15.89 -4.24
N GLY A 35 15.66 16.13 -5.51
CA GLY A 35 16.61 16.32 -6.60
C GLY A 35 17.33 15.06 -7.09
N HIS A 36 16.78 13.87 -6.85
CA HIS A 36 17.25 12.64 -7.49
C HIS A 36 16.32 12.29 -8.65
N PRO A 37 16.84 11.88 -9.83
CA PRO A 37 15.97 11.38 -10.89
C PRO A 37 15.17 10.19 -10.34
N PRO A 38 13.92 9.99 -10.81
CA PRO A 38 13.07 8.91 -10.35
C PRO A 38 13.80 7.57 -10.50
N SER A 39 14.31 7.05 -9.38
CA SER A 39 15.00 5.76 -9.35
C SER A 39 13.97 4.67 -9.12
N LYS A 40 14.15 3.53 -9.80
CA LYS A 40 13.37 2.32 -9.52
C LYS A 40 13.70 1.73 -8.15
N ASP A 41 14.85 2.11 -7.56
CA ASP A 41 15.30 1.68 -6.23
C ASP A 41 14.78 2.61 -5.13
N ASN A 42 13.46 2.83 -5.10
CA ASN A 42 12.79 3.66 -4.10
C ASN A 42 11.63 2.87 -3.47
N CYS A 43 11.58 2.83 -2.13
CA CYS A 43 10.52 2.12 -1.40
C CYS A 43 9.11 2.64 -1.72
N TYR A 44 8.94 3.93 -2.02
CA TYR A 44 7.65 4.50 -2.39
C TYR A 44 7.15 3.93 -3.73
N VAL A 45 8.05 3.57 -4.66
CA VAL A 45 7.66 2.88 -5.90
C VAL A 45 7.12 1.48 -5.60
N VAL A 46 7.75 0.75 -4.68
CA VAL A 46 7.27 -0.58 -4.25
C VAL A 46 5.90 -0.47 -3.58
N LEU A 47 5.70 0.52 -2.71
CA LEU A 47 4.43 0.76 -2.02
C LEU A 47 3.31 1.20 -2.98
N LEU A 48 3.62 2.10 -3.92
CA LEU A 48 2.69 2.53 -4.97
C LEU A 48 2.27 1.33 -5.83
N GLN A 49 3.23 0.56 -6.34
CA GLN A 49 2.94 -0.63 -7.14
C GLN A 49 2.11 -1.66 -6.36
N PHE A 50 2.36 -1.81 -5.06
CA PHE A 50 1.57 -2.68 -4.20
C PHE A 50 0.12 -2.21 -4.09
N ALA A 51 -0.14 -0.92 -3.82
CA ALA A 51 -1.49 -0.37 -3.79
C ALA A 51 -2.21 -0.53 -5.14
N VAL A 52 -1.53 -0.25 -6.25
CA VAL A 52 -2.08 -0.42 -7.61
C VAL A 52 -2.41 -1.89 -7.91
N ALA A 53 -1.56 -2.83 -7.53
CA ALA A 53 -1.83 -4.26 -7.71
C ALA A 53 -3.10 -4.69 -6.94
N LEU A 54 -3.27 -4.23 -5.71
CA LEU A 54 -4.46 -4.48 -4.89
C LEU A 54 -5.71 -3.82 -5.46
N TYR A 55 -5.59 -2.61 -6.02
CA TYR A 55 -6.67 -1.93 -6.72
C TYR A 55 -7.17 -2.72 -7.94
N HIS A 56 -6.25 -3.22 -8.76
CA HIS A 56 -6.61 -4.11 -9.88
C HIS A 56 -7.30 -5.38 -9.39
N TRP A 57 -6.81 -6.00 -8.32
CA TRP A 57 -7.39 -7.23 -7.80
C TRP A 57 -8.80 -7.01 -7.25
N ARG A 58 -9.02 -5.92 -6.51
CA ARG A 58 -10.32 -5.54 -5.96
C ARG A 58 -11.38 -5.34 -7.05
N ARG A 59 -10.99 -4.78 -8.21
CA ARG A 59 -11.88 -4.62 -9.39
C ARG A 59 -12.07 -5.88 -10.22
N GLY A 60 -11.61 -7.04 -9.74
CA GLY A 60 -11.68 -8.31 -10.48
C GLY A 60 -10.70 -8.42 -11.65
N ASN A 61 -9.78 -7.46 -11.81
CA ASN A 61 -8.71 -7.52 -12.80
C ASN A 61 -7.50 -8.28 -12.25
N SER A 62 -7.67 -9.59 -12.04
CA SER A 62 -6.61 -10.46 -11.52
C SER A 62 -5.40 -10.59 -12.45
N LEU A 63 -5.56 -10.36 -13.76
CA LEU A 63 -4.44 -10.36 -14.70
C LEU A 63 -3.54 -9.15 -14.50
N GLY A 64 -4.11 -7.95 -14.42
CA GLY A 64 -3.38 -6.71 -14.13
C GLY A 64 -2.75 -6.70 -12.74
N ALA A 65 -3.47 -7.22 -11.74
CA ALA A 65 -2.91 -7.37 -10.39
C ALA A 65 -1.67 -8.26 -10.38
N ARG A 66 -1.74 -9.41 -11.06
CA ARG A 66 -0.63 -10.38 -11.14
C ARG A 66 0.59 -9.82 -11.88
N SER A 67 0.38 -9.09 -12.99
CA SER A 67 1.48 -8.53 -13.76
C SER A 67 2.32 -7.53 -12.96
N ILE A 68 1.73 -6.90 -11.93
CA ILE A 68 2.46 -5.99 -11.04
C ILE A 68 3.01 -6.75 -9.83
N MET A 69 2.18 -7.57 -9.17
CA MET A 69 2.54 -8.26 -7.93
C MET A 69 3.76 -9.18 -8.10
N VAL A 70 3.93 -9.82 -9.27
CA VAL A 70 5.01 -10.79 -9.52
C VAL A 70 6.42 -10.19 -9.41
N ASP A 71 6.58 -8.90 -9.68
CA ASP A 71 7.88 -8.23 -9.64
C ASP A 71 8.21 -7.70 -8.23
N LEU A 72 7.21 -7.52 -7.35
CA LEU A 72 7.39 -6.91 -6.04
C LEU A 72 8.35 -7.66 -5.10
N PRO A 73 8.33 -9.01 -5.00
CA PRO A 73 9.31 -9.75 -4.19
C PRO A 73 10.76 -9.50 -4.59
N GLN A 74 11.01 -9.20 -5.87
CA GLN A 74 12.35 -8.87 -6.35
C GLN A 74 12.67 -7.39 -6.15
N ASN A 75 11.70 -6.50 -6.42
CA ASN A 75 11.89 -5.05 -6.30
C ASN A 75 12.16 -4.61 -4.85
N ILE A 76 11.57 -5.30 -3.86
CA ILE A 76 11.77 -4.95 -2.45
C ILE A 76 13.23 -5.14 -1.99
N ILE A 77 14.00 -6.01 -2.65
CA ILE A 77 15.37 -6.36 -2.27
C ILE A 77 16.30 -5.15 -2.25
N SER A 78 16.19 -4.25 -3.24
CA SER A 78 17.06 -3.06 -3.32
C SER A 78 16.66 -1.95 -2.34
N VAL A 79 15.47 -2.04 -1.73
CA VAL A 79 14.89 -1.00 -0.87
C VAL A 79 14.63 -1.47 0.56
N ARG A 80 15.08 -2.67 0.95
CA ARG A 80 14.87 -3.26 2.29
C ARG A 80 15.15 -2.31 3.45
N THR A 81 16.29 -1.61 3.42
CA THR A 81 16.65 -0.65 4.48
C THR A 81 15.67 0.52 4.56
N GLN A 82 15.16 0.98 3.41
CA GLN A 82 14.17 2.06 3.36
C GLN A 82 12.81 1.57 3.92
N ILE A 83 12.38 0.37 3.55
CA ILE A 83 11.15 -0.27 4.08
C ILE A 83 11.20 -0.36 5.60
N THR A 84 12.29 -0.87 6.17
CA THR A 84 12.44 -0.94 7.63
C THR A 84 12.47 0.46 8.26
N ALA A 85 13.13 1.44 7.62
CA ALA A 85 13.19 2.82 8.11
C ALA A 85 11.81 3.52 8.13
N LEU A 86 10.88 3.11 7.27
CA LEU A 86 9.49 3.57 7.28
C LEU A 86 8.66 2.98 8.43
N GLY A 87 9.17 1.99 9.17
CA GLY A 87 8.40 1.30 10.21
C GLY A 87 7.50 0.18 9.65
N ILE A 88 7.87 -0.39 8.51
CA ILE A 88 7.23 -1.59 7.95
C ILE A 88 8.05 -2.83 8.38
N ASP A 89 7.38 -3.88 8.83
CA ASP A 89 8.01 -5.16 9.12
C ASP A 89 8.41 -5.83 7.81
N LEU A 90 9.68 -5.73 7.48
CA LEU A 90 10.24 -6.25 6.24
C LEU A 90 9.99 -7.75 6.06
N VAL A 91 10.18 -8.55 7.11
CA VAL A 91 10.07 -10.02 7.00
C VAL A 91 8.62 -10.41 6.75
N ALA A 92 7.69 -9.82 7.50
CA ALA A 92 6.28 -10.05 7.28
C ALA A 92 5.83 -9.54 5.90
N PHE A 93 6.40 -8.42 5.42
CA PHE A 93 6.02 -7.86 4.13
C PHE A 93 6.49 -8.74 2.97
N GLU A 94 7.72 -9.26 3.01
CA GLU A 94 8.21 -10.21 2.00
C GLU A 94 7.36 -11.48 1.94
N GLN A 95 7.03 -12.06 3.10
CA GLN A 95 6.13 -13.21 3.19
C GLN A 95 4.74 -12.92 2.64
N LEU A 96 4.22 -11.71 2.89
CA LEU A 96 2.94 -11.27 2.36
C LEU A 96 2.99 -11.20 0.82
N LEU A 97 4.01 -10.59 0.24
CA LEU A 97 4.17 -10.47 -1.21
C LEU A 97 4.21 -11.85 -1.89
N GLU A 98 5.00 -12.78 -1.35
CA GLU A 98 5.06 -14.16 -1.85
C GLU A 98 3.71 -14.87 -1.76
N SER A 99 3.02 -14.74 -0.63
CA SER A 99 1.68 -15.31 -0.42
C SER A 99 0.67 -14.77 -1.44
N LEU A 100 0.69 -13.47 -1.70
CA LEU A 100 -0.21 -12.81 -2.64
C LEU A 100 0.04 -13.24 -4.08
N CYS A 101 1.29 -13.44 -4.49
CA CYS A 101 1.62 -14.03 -5.79
C CYS A 101 0.96 -15.40 -5.98
N ILE A 102 0.99 -16.26 -4.96
CA ILE A 102 0.35 -17.58 -4.99
C ILE A 102 -1.17 -17.44 -5.08
N LYS A 103 -1.77 -16.57 -4.25
CA LYS A 103 -3.22 -16.34 -4.22
C LYS A 103 -3.76 -15.81 -5.56
N LEU A 104 -3.08 -14.84 -6.16
CA LEU A 104 -3.43 -14.31 -7.49
C LEU A 104 -3.28 -15.38 -8.58
N SER A 105 -2.24 -16.23 -8.49
CA SER A 105 -2.01 -17.30 -9.46
C SER A 105 -3.03 -18.43 -9.38
N THR A 106 -3.58 -18.67 -8.19
CA THR A 106 -4.62 -19.68 -7.93
C THR A 106 -6.04 -19.16 -8.12
N GLY A 107 -6.21 -17.88 -8.48
CA GLY A 107 -7.52 -17.29 -8.75
C GLY A 107 -8.34 -16.99 -7.50
N ALA A 108 -7.68 -16.75 -6.36
CA ALA A 108 -8.36 -16.36 -5.14
C ALA A 108 -9.15 -15.05 -5.32
N ALA A 109 -10.32 -14.98 -4.68
CA ALA A 109 -11.07 -13.74 -4.57
C ALA A 109 -10.28 -12.71 -3.75
N TYR A 110 -10.49 -11.43 -4.06
CA TYR A 110 -9.90 -10.33 -3.31
C TYR A 110 -10.40 -10.33 -1.85
N TYR A 111 -9.54 -9.91 -0.94
CA TYR A 111 -9.83 -9.62 0.45
C TYR A 111 -8.94 -8.45 0.90
N ASP A 112 -9.27 -7.79 2.00
CA ASP A 112 -8.45 -6.69 2.49
C ASP A 112 -7.07 -7.18 2.90
N VAL A 113 -6.07 -6.45 2.44
CA VAL A 113 -4.66 -6.72 2.70
C VAL A 113 -4.11 -5.56 3.50
N ASP A 114 -3.35 -5.88 4.54
CA ASP A 114 -2.69 -4.90 5.39
C ASP A 114 -1.19 -4.93 5.15
N ILE A 115 -0.57 -3.76 5.04
CA ILE A 115 0.88 -3.64 5.15
C ILE A 115 1.24 -4.02 6.59
N PRO A 116 2.20 -4.92 6.82
CA PRO A 116 2.61 -5.28 8.17
C PRO A 116 3.48 -4.14 8.73
N MET A 117 2.90 -3.39 9.68
CA MET A 117 3.52 -2.20 10.26
C MET A 117 4.01 -2.47 11.68
N THR A 118 5.04 -1.74 12.13
CA THR A 118 5.39 -1.73 13.54
C THR A 118 4.34 -0.97 14.36
N PRO A 119 4.22 -1.25 15.68
CA PRO A 119 3.31 -0.50 16.56
C PRO A 119 3.56 1.01 16.55
N GLU A 120 4.80 1.44 16.38
CA GLU A 120 5.21 2.85 16.35
C GLU A 120 4.64 3.57 15.13
N LEU A 121 4.69 2.93 13.94
CA LEU A 121 4.10 3.49 12.73
C LEU A 121 2.57 3.62 12.86
N ALA A 122 1.91 2.58 13.36
CA ALA A 122 0.47 2.61 13.60
C ALA A 122 0.08 3.71 14.60
N GLN A 123 0.85 3.89 15.68
CA GLN A 123 0.63 4.96 16.66
C GLN A 123 0.86 6.35 16.06
N ALA A 124 1.88 6.52 15.22
CA ALA A 124 2.16 7.79 14.55
C ALA A 124 0.99 8.20 13.63
N CYS A 125 0.52 7.28 12.78
CA CYS A 125 -0.63 7.53 11.91
C CYS A 125 -1.91 7.78 12.73
N SER A 126 -2.17 6.98 13.77
CA SER A 126 -3.32 7.16 14.66
C SER A 126 -3.35 8.56 15.29
N LYS A 127 -2.19 9.05 15.74
CA LYS A 127 -2.06 10.38 16.34
C LYS A 127 -2.26 11.49 15.32
N GLU A 128 -1.66 11.37 14.13
CA GLU A 128 -1.73 12.40 13.07
C GLU A 128 -3.17 12.62 12.61
N PHE A 129 -3.92 11.55 12.38
CA PHE A 129 -5.30 11.62 11.86
C PHE A 129 -6.38 11.57 12.95
N ASN A 130 -5.97 11.56 14.23
CA ASN A 130 -6.86 11.50 15.39
C ASN A 130 -7.88 10.34 15.29
N ILE A 131 -7.39 9.15 14.98
CA ILE A 131 -8.18 7.92 14.85
C ILE A 131 -7.78 6.88 15.89
N ALA A 132 -8.70 5.98 16.24
CA ALA A 132 -8.36 4.83 17.08
C ALA A 132 -7.50 3.82 16.29
N ILE A 133 -6.51 3.21 16.94
CA ILE A 133 -5.63 2.18 16.35
C ILE A 133 -6.44 1.00 15.80
N ASP A 134 -7.55 0.63 16.43
CA ASP A 134 -8.42 -0.46 15.98
C ASP A 134 -9.01 -0.22 14.57
N ASN A 135 -8.97 1.01 14.05
CA ASN A 135 -9.42 1.31 12.69
C ASN A 135 -8.53 0.68 11.61
N PHE A 136 -7.25 0.39 11.88
CA PHE A 136 -6.35 -0.20 10.88
C PHE A 136 -6.73 -1.63 10.48
N SER A 137 -7.47 -2.35 11.33
CA SER A 137 -7.87 -3.75 11.11
C SER A 137 -9.37 -3.89 10.82
N LYS A 138 -10.07 -2.78 10.54
CA LYS A 138 -11.49 -2.86 10.18
C LYS A 138 -11.63 -3.44 8.78
N PRO A 139 -12.49 -4.46 8.59
CA PRO A 139 -12.79 -4.97 7.26
C PRO A 139 -13.56 -3.91 6.47
N SER A 140 -13.26 -3.83 5.18
CA SER A 140 -14.00 -3.07 4.19
C SER A 140 -15.43 -3.58 4.08
N ASP A 141 -16.38 -2.65 3.97
CA ASP A 141 -17.73 -2.98 3.51
C ASP A 141 -17.72 -3.09 1.99
N PHE A 142 -17.56 -4.30 1.44
CA PHE A 142 -17.52 -4.51 -0.02
C PHE A 142 -18.82 -4.15 -0.76
N ALA A 143 -19.91 -3.84 -0.05
CA ALA A 143 -21.11 -3.27 -0.67
C ALA A 143 -21.01 -1.75 -0.88
N ASN A 144 -20.00 -1.08 -0.31
CA ASN A 144 -19.79 0.35 -0.47
C ASN A 144 -19.02 0.65 -1.77
N GLU A 145 -19.75 1.13 -2.78
CA GLU A 145 -19.19 1.51 -4.09
C GLU A 145 -18.10 2.60 -4.00
N LEU A 146 -18.13 3.44 -2.96
CA LEU A 146 -17.11 4.48 -2.73
C LEU A 146 -15.75 3.92 -2.28
N LEU A 147 -15.60 2.62 -2.04
CA LEU A 147 -14.28 2.03 -1.77
C LEU A 147 -13.42 1.88 -3.03
N ILE A 148 -14.03 1.94 -4.21
CA ILE A 148 -13.37 1.79 -5.50
C ILE A 148 -13.48 3.09 -6.29
N ASP A 149 -14.66 3.71 -6.23
CA ASP A 149 -15.04 4.80 -7.13
C ASP A 149 -15.12 6.16 -6.43
N ARG A 150 -14.56 6.34 -5.22
CA ARG A 150 -14.57 7.64 -4.52
C ARG A 150 -14.11 8.78 -5.41
N HIS A 151 -13.04 8.55 -6.17
CA HIS A 151 -12.45 9.48 -7.13
C HIS A 151 -13.40 9.94 -8.25
N LEU A 152 -14.52 9.24 -8.50
CA LEU A 152 -15.54 9.67 -9.46
C LEU A 152 -16.53 10.71 -8.89
N TYR A 153 -16.44 10.99 -7.59
CA TYR A 153 -17.37 11.85 -6.85
C TYR A 153 -16.71 13.06 -6.16
N ILE A 154 -15.43 13.32 -6.43
CA ILE A 154 -14.66 14.48 -5.93
C ILE A 154 -14.35 15.49 -7.04
#